data_AF-H8K9W8-F1
#
_entry.id   AF-H8K9W8-F1
#
_cell.length_a   1.000
_cell.length_b   1.000
_cell.length_c   1.000
_cell.angle_alpha   90.00
_cell.angle_beta   90.00
_cell.angle_gamma   90.00
#
_symmetry.space_group_name_H-M   'P 1'
#
loop_
_entity.id
_entity.type
_entity.pdbx_description
1 polymer ?
#
loop_
_entity_poly.entity_id
_entity_poly.type
_entity_poly.pdbx_seq_one_letter_code
_entity_poly.pdbx_strand_id
1 'polypeptide(L)'
;MQRQVIAKNAAAGYKTVCKIEQQAKEAGISLDKDAMRHLEKIKSRYIETAQKAEFQKFQSDQAHKTNQQKAEAFRSGATAAAKKQRKENYRTGGCGK
;
A
#
# COMPACT_ATOMS: atom_id res chain seq x y z
N MET A 1 15.60 4.75 4.34
CA MET A 1 16.34 5.49 3.30
C MET A 1 16.36 4.77 1.94
N GLN A 2 16.92 3.55 1.85
CA GLN A 2 17.18 2.87 0.57
C GLN A 2 15.95 2.67 -0.36
N ARG A 3 14.79 2.25 0.17
CA ARG A 3 13.57 2.03 -0.63
C ARG A 3 13.02 3.31 -1.28
N GLN A 4 13.10 4.45 -0.57
CA GLN A 4 12.66 5.74 -1.11
C GLN A 4 13.59 6.24 -2.21
N VAL A 5 14.89 5.97 -2.09
CA VAL A 5 15.89 6.29 -3.12
C VAL A 5 15.64 5.46 -4.38
N ILE A 6 15.35 4.17 -4.23
CA ILE A 6 15.03 3.27 -5.37
C ILE A 6 13.78 3.75 -6.11
N ALA A 7 12.71 4.11 -5.40
CA ALA A 7 11.48 4.61 -6.02
C ALA A 7 11.69 5.94 -6.76
N LYS A 8 12.47 6.88 -6.18
CA LYS A 8 12.82 8.15 -6.82
C LYS A 8 13.62 7.94 -8.10
N ASN A 9 14.61 7.04 -8.06
CA ASN A 9 15.42 6.71 -9.23
C ASN A 9 14.59 6.02 -10.32
N ALA A 10 13.67 5.12 -9.96
CA ALA A 10 12.77 4.47 -10.90
C ALA A 10 11.83 5.49 -11.58
N ALA A 11 11.27 6.44 -10.81
CA ALA A 11 10.41 7.50 -11.34
C ALA A 11 11.17 8.46 -12.28
N ALA A 12 12.39 8.83 -11.91
CA ALA A 12 13.26 9.64 -12.77
C ALA A 12 13.60 8.91 -14.07
N GLY A 13 13.95 7.62 -13.99
CA GLY A 13 14.20 6.78 -15.15
C GLY A 13 12.99 6.70 -16.09
N TYR A 14 11.80 6.45 -15.55
CA TYR A 14 10.55 6.40 -16.31
C TYR A 14 10.25 7.71 -17.04
N LYS A 15 10.39 8.86 -16.36
CA LYS A 15 10.18 10.18 -16.97
C LYS A 15 11.13 10.42 -18.15
N THR A 16 12.37 9.97 -18.04
CA THR A 16 13.35 10.05 -19.12
C THR A 16 12.98 9.14 -20.29
N VAL A 17 12.54 7.91 -20.03
CA VAL A 17 12.05 7.00 -21.08
C VAL A 17 10.89 7.61 -21.87
N CYS A 18 9.88 8.17 -21.20
CA CYS A 18 8.76 8.82 -21.89
C CYS A 18 9.21 9.98 -22.79
N LYS A 19 10.23 10.75 -22.37
CA LYS A 19 10.79 11.82 -23.20
C LYS A 19 11.51 11.26 -24.43
N ILE A 20 12.31 10.22 -24.27
CA ILE A 20 13.05 9.58 -25.37
C ILE A 20 12.08 9.01 -26.41
N GLU A 21 11.04 8.31 -25.97
CA GLU A 21 10.01 7.77 -26.88
C GLU A 21 9.24 8.87 -27.61
N GLN A 22 8.89 9.94 -26.90
CA GLN A 22 8.21 11.09 -27.51
C GLN A 22 9.10 11.76 -28.56
N GLN A 23 10.37 12.00 -28.23
CA GLN A 23 11.33 12.59 -29.16
C GLN A 23 11.60 11.70 -30.38
N ALA A 24 11.73 10.38 -30.18
CA ALA A 24 11.90 9.44 -31.27
C ALA A 24 10.68 9.43 -32.20
N LYS A 25 9.47 9.47 -31.63
CA LYS A 25 8.22 9.57 -32.39
C LYS A 25 8.10 10.88 -33.16
N GLU A 26 8.43 12.01 -32.55
CA GLU A 26 8.42 13.34 -33.19
C GLU A 26 9.47 13.45 -34.29
N ALA A 27 10.64 12.83 -34.11
CA ALA A 27 11.71 12.80 -35.10
C ALA A 27 11.48 11.74 -36.20
N GLY A 28 10.45 10.90 -36.09
CA GLY A 28 10.23 9.78 -37.00
C GLY A 28 11.33 8.71 -36.96
N ILE A 29 12.10 8.66 -35.87
CA ILE A 29 13.22 7.73 -35.68
C ILE A 29 12.69 6.45 -35.05
N SER A 30 13.00 5.30 -35.66
CA SER A 30 12.79 4.02 -35.01
C SER A 30 13.92 3.74 -34.02
N LEU A 31 13.55 3.32 -32.80
CA LEU A 31 14.52 2.87 -31.81
C LEU A 31 14.96 1.44 -32.17
N ASP A 32 16.24 1.13 -31.96
CA ASP A 32 16.74 -0.22 -32.14
C ASP A 32 16.16 -1.19 -31.08
N LYS A 33 16.28 -2.50 -31.34
CA LYS A 33 15.69 -3.52 -30.49
C LYS A 33 16.27 -3.52 -29.06
N ASP A 34 17.56 -3.24 -28.90
CA ASP A 34 18.20 -3.19 -27.59
C ASP A 34 17.81 -1.93 -26.82
N ALA A 35 17.70 -0.78 -27.49
CA ALA A 35 17.13 0.42 -26.91
C ALA A 35 15.69 0.18 -26.42
N MET A 36 14.82 -0.37 -27.27
CA MET A 36 13.45 -0.72 -26.90
C MET A 36 13.40 -1.64 -25.67
N ARG A 37 14.20 -2.71 -25.67
CA ARG A 37 14.29 -3.65 -24.55
C ARG A 37 14.78 -2.98 -23.27
N HIS A 38 15.71 -2.02 -23.37
CA HIS A 38 16.19 -1.27 -22.22
C HIS A 38 15.12 -0.34 -21.65
N LEU A 39 14.36 0.35 -22.51
CA LEU A 39 13.25 1.21 -22.11
C LEU A 39 12.13 0.40 -21.44
N GLU A 40 11.77 -0.78 -21.98
CA GLU A 40 10.81 -1.69 -21.35
C GLU A 40 11.24 -2.12 -19.95
N LYS A 41 12.53 -2.47 -19.75
CA LYS A 41 13.05 -2.83 -18.42
C LYS A 41 12.91 -1.69 -17.41
N ILE A 42 13.06 -0.44 -17.83
CA ILE A 42 12.90 0.72 -16.95
C ILE A 42 11.41 0.92 -16.60
N LYS A 43 10.51 0.80 -17.59
CA LYS A 43 9.06 0.87 -17.37
C LYS A 43 8.57 -0.21 -16.41
N SER A 44 8.98 -1.46 -16.61
CA SER A 44 8.58 -2.57 -15.74
C SER A 44 9.04 -2.38 -14.30
N ARG A 45 10.28 -1.89 -14.09
CA ARG A 45 10.78 -1.57 -12.74
C ARG A 45 9.97 -0.46 -12.08
N TYR A 46 9.59 0.57 -12.83
CA TYR A 46 8.73 1.63 -12.31
C TYR A 46 7.37 1.08 -11.88
N ILE A 47 6.71 0.29 -12.74
CA ILE A 47 5.40 -0.33 -12.45
C ILE A 47 5.48 -1.21 -11.20
N GLU A 48 6.49 -2.05 -11.07
CA GLU A 48 6.69 -2.91 -9.90
C GLU A 48 6.84 -2.06 -8.62
N THR A 49 7.66 -1.00 -8.67
CA THR A 49 7.82 -0.11 -7.51
C THR A 49 6.54 0.66 -7.16
N ALA A 50 5.74 1.05 -8.15
CA ALA A 50 4.47 1.74 -7.95
C ALA A 50 3.43 0.80 -7.32
N GLN A 51 3.26 -0.40 -7.86
CA GLN A 51 2.35 -1.41 -7.32
C GLN A 51 2.73 -1.79 -5.88
N LYS A 52 4.02 -1.95 -5.59
CA LYS A 52 4.50 -2.25 -4.24
C LYS A 52 4.24 -1.11 -3.26
N ALA A 53 4.29 0.14 -3.73
CA ALA A 53 3.95 1.30 -2.91
C ALA A 53 2.43 1.36 -2.63
N GLU A 54 1.59 1.12 -3.64
CA GLU A 54 0.13 1.06 -3.45
C GLU A 54 -0.28 -0.06 -2.50
N PHE A 55 0.29 -1.25 -2.67
CA PHE A 55 0.02 -2.38 -1.78
C PHE A 55 0.43 -2.11 -0.33
N GLN A 56 1.55 -1.41 -0.11
CA GLN A 56 1.97 -1.01 1.24
C GLN A 56 1.02 0.02 1.87
N LYS A 57 0.52 0.98 1.07
CA LYS A 57 -0.50 1.94 1.53
C LYS A 57 -1.78 1.21 1.92
N PHE A 58 -2.24 0.28 1.09
CA PHE A 58 -3.43 -0.53 1.38
C PHE A 58 -3.30 -1.29 2.72
N GLN A 59 -2.15 -1.93 2.99
CA GLN A 59 -1.90 -2.58 4.29
C GLN A 59 -1.90 -1.59 5.46
N SER A 60 -1.29 -0.42 5.27
CA SER A 60 -1.25 0.63 6.29
C SER A 60 -2.66 1.17 6.60
N ASP A 61 -3.48 1.39 5.57
CA ASP A 61 -4.85 1.87 5.71
C ASP A 61 -5.75 0.83 6.39
N GLN A 62 -5.58 -0.45 6.05
CA GLN A 62 -6.27 -1.55 6.72
C GLN A 62 -5.89 -1.60 8.22
N ALA A 63 -4.59 -1.53 8.53
CA ALA A 63 -4.10 -1.53 9.90
C ALA A 63 -4.59 -0.30 10.70
N HIS A 64 -4.61 0.88 10.06
CA HIS A 64 -5.11 2.11 10.67
C HIS A 64 -6.60 2.01 11.01
N LYS A 65 -7.42 1.48 10.10
CA LYS A 65 -8.86 1.24 10.35
C LYS A 65 -9.07 0.28 11.53
N THR A 66 -8.35 -0.84 11.58
CA THR A 66 -8.47 -1.80 12.70
C THR A 66 -8.04 -1.18 14.03
N ASN A 67 -6.99 -0.37 14.05
CA ASN A 67 -6.56 0.32 15.26
C ASN A 67 -7.57 1.40 15.71
N GLN A 68 -8.18 2.13 14.79
CA GLN A 68 -9.27 3.05 15.12
C GLN A 68 -10.46 2.33 15.76
N GLN A 69 -10.93 1.23 15.17
CA GLN A 69 -12.04 0.46 15.73
C GLN A 69 -11.75 -0.06 17.14
N LYS A 70 -10.53 -0.55 17.38
CA LYS A 70 -10.10 -0.96 18.73
C LYS A 70 -10.06 0.21 19.71
N ALA A 71 -9.54 1.36 19.29
CA ALA A 71 -9.47 2.56 20.11
C ALA A 71 -10.87 3.13 20.42
N GLU A 72 -11.81 3.03 19.49
CA GLU A 72 -13.21 3.43 19.68
C GLU A 72 -13.94 2.47 20.63
N ALA A 73 -13.77 1.15 20.48
CA ALA A 73 -14.31 0.16 21.40
C ALA A 73 -13.79 0.30 22.84
N PHE A 74 -12.54 0.74 22.99
CA PHE A 74 -11.96 1.06 24.30
C PHE A 74 -12.56 2.34 24.89
N ARG A 75 -12.70 3.39 24.08
CA ARG A 75 -13.30 4.68 24.50
C ARG A 75 -14.78 4.58 24.82
N SER A 76 -15.54 3.78 24.07
CA SER A 76 -16.98 3.55 24.30
C SER A 76 -17.24 2.68 25.52
N GLY A 77 -16.19 2.13 26.16
CA GLY A 77 -16.34 1.23 27.29
C GLY A 77 -17.00 -0.10 26.93
N ALA A 78 -17.19 -0.42 25.65
CA ALA A 78 -17.79 -1.68 25.21
C ALA A 78 -17.05 -2.90 25.81
N THR A 79 -15.73 -2.83 25.89
CA THR A 79 -14.91 -3.87 26.54
C THR A 79 -15.13 -3.95 28.06
N ALA A 80 -15.35 -2.81 28.71
CA ALA A 80 -15.64 -2.73 30.14
C ALA A 80 -17.08 -3.17 30.46
N ALA A 81 -18.04 -2.84 29.59
CA ALA A 81 -19.43 -3.27 29.66
C ALA A 81 -19.54 -4.79 29.50
N ALA A 82 -18.84 -5.39 28.51
CA ALA A 82 -18.79 -6.85 28.35
C ALA A 82 -18.15 -7.56 29.56
N LYS A 83 -17.09 -6.99 30.16
CA LYS A 83 -16.50 -7.51 31.41
C LYS A 83 -17.46 -7.42 32.59
N LYS A 84 -18.20 -6.30 32.73
CA LYS A 84 -19.22 -6.14 33.77
C LYS A 84 -20.35 -7.15 33.59
N GLN A 85 -20.89 -7.29 32.39
CA GLN A 85 -21.96 -8.24 32.09
C GLN A 85 -21.52 -9.69 32.31
N ARG A 86 -20.30 -10.08 31.91
CA ARG A 86 -19.75 -11.41 32.22
C ARG A 86 -19.62 -11.65 33.73
N LYS A 87 -19.20 -10.64 34.49
CA LYS A 87 -19.06 -10.73 35.96
C LYS A 87 -20.43 -10.77 36.65
N GLU A 88 -21.41 -10.09 36.10
CA GLU A 88 -22.80 -10.09 36.56
C GLU A 88 -23.45 -11.45 36.29
N ASN A 89 -23.32 -12.01 35.09
CA ASN A 89 -23.76 -13.37 34.75
C ASN A 89 -23.10 -14.45 35.63
N TYR A 90 -21.84 -14.24 36.03
CA TYR A 90 -21.15 -15.16 36.95
C TYR A 90 -21.66 -15.04 38.39
N ARG A 91 -22.07 -13.84 38.81
CA ARG A 91 -22.63 -13.57 40.15
C ARG A 91 -24.09 -14.00 40.29
N THR A 92 -24.89 -13.85 39.24
CA THR A 92 -26.31 -14.25 39.23
C THR A 92 -26.49 -15.74 38.97
N GLY A 93 -25.37 -16.48 38.82
CA GLY A 93 -25.36 -17.88 38.45
C GLY A 93 -25.75 -18.01 36.98
N GLY A 94 -24.83 -18.46 36.13
CA GLY A 94 -25.20 -19.06 34.86
C GLY A 94 -26.00 -20.33 35.13
N CYS A 95 -27.27 -20.19 35.48
CA CYS A 95 -28.21 -21.27 35.70
C CYS A 95 -29.25 -21.21 34.57
N GLY A 96 -28.83 -21.73 33.42
CA GLY A 96 -29.67 -22.42 32.43
C GLY A 96 -28.73 -23.49 31.85
N LYS A 97 -28.99 -24.80 31.95
CA LYS A 97 -30.03 -25.50 31.20
C LYS A 97 -30.19 -24.95 29.78
#